data_AF-A0A9W7GAS3-F1
#
_entry.id   AF-A0A9W7GAS3-F1
#
_cell.length_a   1.000
_cell.length_b   1.000
_cell.length_c   1.000
_cell.angle_alpha   90.00
_cell.angle_beta   90.00
_cell.angle_gamma   90.00
#
_symmetry.space_group_name_H-M   'P 1'
#
loop_
_entity.id
_entity.type
_entity.pdbx_description
1 polymer ?
#
loop_
_entity_poly.entity_id
_entity_poly.type
_entity_poly.pdbx_seq_one_letter_code
_entity_poly.pdbx_strand_id
1 'polypeptide(L)'
;MEASPDVINDTADLFGVDLQEEPYLCWIMREFVLNPLPPNYSKAINERGEDGYVNDITGEGSSEHPAMRFFAGLIEKERAKQQEVHLMRSTSGVSKSPMNSLSLDKTSLGEGGVDFSPIPPRSISPQTLPSLVESNPSLTNQWMEFNTEEGKYYHNFYRGNTTATLTPAMNVIQAPVAMKKNQNLLRAKSDFMPRLLRFRSWWQETKSFEGGIERNEIEIIFDTLTNELKIKSINGLDTASEYSCDNVDNLTFLDFHVDAVLNIMGRPTTLMQAALETQRWYDIEFKKLTKVRDRLRVEIRKYDIKAATSRPPASPTKGSKVKSLRYLVEQCEHSATKLYQLRPVAVDMVLQALLS
;
A
#
# COMPACT_ATOMS: atom_id res chain seq x y z
N MET A 1 25.99 6.39 7.09
CA MET A 1 25.81 7.51 8.03
C MET A 1 25.46 6.88 9.37
N GLU A 2 26.31 7.04 10.37
CA GLU A 2 25.96 6.65 11.74
C GLU A 2 25.21 7.83 12.39
N ALA A 3 24.15 7.53 13.15
CA ALA A 3 23.40 8.53 13.90
C ALA A 3 24.26 9.03 15.07
N SER A 4 24.32 10.35 15.26
CA SER A 4 25.02 10.96 16.40
C SER A 4 24.38 10.52 17.72
N PRO A 5 25.16 10.24 18.79
CA PRO A 5 24.64 9.87 20.09
C PRO A 5 23.64 10.89 20.67
N ASP A 6 23.88 12.19 20.43
CA ASP A 6 23.00 13.26 20.92
C ASP A 6 21.60 13.17 20.30
N VAL A 7 21.53 12.91 18.99
CA VAL A 7 20.25 12.79 18.26
C VAL A 7 19.48 11.54 18.70
N ILE A 8 20.19 10.47 19.11
CA ILE A 8 19.57 9.26 19.66
C ILE A 8 18.94 9.56 21.02
N ASN A 9 19.60 10.36 21.88
CA ASN A 9 19.03 10.77 23.17
C ASN A 9 17.82 11.69 22.99
N ASP A 10 17.90 12.69 22.10
CA ASP A 10 16.76 13.56 21.79
C ASP A 10 15.55 12.75 21.28
N THR A 11 15.82 11.70 20.49
CA THR A 11 14.78 10.78 20.00
C THR A 11 14.22 9.93 21.14
N ALA A 12 15.05 9.49 22.08
CA ALA A 12 14.60 8.72 23.24
C ALA A 12 13.67 9.55 24.13
N ASP A 13 13.99 10.82 24.35
CA ASP A 13 13.13 11.77 25.07
C ASP A 13 11.78 11.95 24.36
N LEU A 14 11.79 12.05 23.03
CA LEU A 14 10.58 12.16 22.21
C LEU A 14 9.63 10.97 22.38
N PHE A 15 10.17 9.76 22.54
CA PHE A 15 9.40 8.53 22.75
C PHE A 15 9.16 8.19 24.24
N GLY A 16 9.70 8.99 25.17
CA GLY A 16 9.64 8.69 26.61
C GLY A 16 10.35 7.38 26.96
N VAL A 17 11.53 7.17 26.39
CA VAL A 17 12.39 6.01 26.64
C VAL A 17 13.63 6.47 27.40
N ASP A 18 13.87 5.88 28.57
CA ASP A 18 15.13 6.08 29.29
C ASP A 18 16.15 5.04 28.83
N LEU A 19 17.18 5.46 28.10
CA LEU A 19 18.21 4.54 27.59
C LEU A 19 19.12 3.95 28.68
N GLN A 20 19.11 4.50 29.90
CA GLN A 20 19.81 3.92 31.05
C GLN A 20 19.00 2.76 31.66
N GLU A 21 17.69 2.92 31.81
CA GLU A 21 16.81 1.88 32.34
C GLU A 21 16.42 0.83 31.28
N GLU A 22 16.28 1.26 30.02
CA GLU A 22 15.82 0.47 28.90
C GLU A 22 16.83 0.42 27.72
N PRO A 23 18.09 0.01 27.97
CA PRO A 23 19.14 0.03 26.93
C PRO A 23 18.81 -0.88 25.73
N TYR A 24 17.93 -1.86 25.93
CA TYR A 24 17.46 -2.77 24.89
C TYR A 24 16.57 -2.09 23.83
N LEU A 25 16.08 -0.87 24.09
CA LEU A 25 15.31 -0.07 23.11
C LEU A 25 16.19 0.85 22.25
N CYS A 26 17.49 0.96 22.54
CA CYS A 26 18.42 1.85 21.84
C CYS A 26 18.47 1.61 20.31
N TRP A 27 18.32 0.34 19.88
CA TRP A 27 18.30 0.02 18.45
C TRP A 27 17.08 0.61 17.73
N ILE A 28 15.94 0.76 18.41
CA ILE A 28 14.72 1.33 17.85
C ILE A 28 14.91 2.84 17.61
N MET A 29 15.54 3.53 18.56
CA MET A 29 15.88 4.96 18.42
C MET A 29 16.82 5.19 17.24
N ARG A 30 17.86 4.35 17.13
CA ARG A 30 18.79 4.40 16.00
C ARG A 30 18.08 4.18 14.67
N GLU A 31 17.19 3.19 14.61
CA GLU A 31 16.44 2.88 13.41
C GLU A 31 15.50 4.03 13.02
N PHE A 32 14.83 4.66 13.99
CA PHE A 32 13.98 5.82 13.74
C PHE A 32 14.76 7.00 13.14
N VAL A 33 15.93 7.33 13.70
CA VAL A 33 16.78 8.43 13.21
C VAL A 33 17.26 8.18 11.79
N LEU A 34 17.57 6.93 11.45
CA LEU A 34 18.02 6.55 10.12
C LEU A 34 16.87 6.34 9.13
N ASN A 35 15.64 6.23 9.62
CA ASN A 35 14.49 5.96 8.79
C ASN A 35 14.17 7.18 7.92
N PRO A 36 14.27 7.08 6.57
CA PRO A 36 13.85 8.16 5.71
C PRO A 36 12.35 8.42 5.85
N LEU A 37 11.93 9.64 5.53
CA LEU A 37 10.51 9.96 5.47
C LEU A 37 9.79 9.03 4.49
N PRO A 38 8.54 8.61 4.80
CA PRO A 38 7.74 7.85 3.85
C PRO A 38 7.60 8.59 2.51
N PRO A 39 7.38 7.86 1.40
CA PRO A 39 7.17 8.48 0.11
C PRO A 39 6.08 9.57 0.18
N ASN A 40 6.37 10.72 -0.44
CA ASN A 40 5.49 11.89 -0.48
C ASN A 40 5.36 12.67 0.83
N TYR A 41 6.27 12.49 1.80
CA TYR A 41 6.40 13.42 2.92
C TYR A 41 7.69 14.23 2.80
N SER A 42 7.59 15.53 3.08
CA SER A 42 8.71 16.46 3.16
C SER A 42 8.71 17.21 4.49
N LYS A 43 9.89 17.66 4.93
CA LYS A 43 10.01 18.57 6.08
C LYS A 43 9.61 19.97 5.62
N ALA A 44 8.76 20.64 6.40
CA ALA A 44 8.29 21.99 6.13
C ALA A 44 8.36 22.82 7.41
N ILE A 45 8.51 24.14 7.25
CA ILE A 45 8.46 25.10 8.36
C ILE A 45 7.14 25.86 8.24
N ASN A 46 6.36 25.91 9.32
CA ASN A 46 5.08 26.63 9.32
C ASN A 46 5.28 28.17 9.36
N GLU A 47 4.20 28.95 9.23
CA GLU A 47 4.26 30.42 9.29
C GLU A 47 4.77 30.96 10.64
N ARG A 48 4.81 30.12 11.68
CA ARG A 48 5.33 30.45 13.01
C ARG A 48 6.80 30.11 13.19
N GLY A 49 7.45 29.53 12.17
CA GLY A 49 8.85 29.13 12.22
C GLY A 49 9.11 27.77 12.89
N GLU A 50 8.07 26.95 13.10
CA GLU A 50 8.19 25.63 13.72
C GLU A 50 8.36 24.54 12.65
N ASP A 51 9.22 23.57 12.93
CA ASP A 51 9.44 22.42 12.06
C ASP A 51 8.24 21.46 12.10
N GLY A 52 7.85 20.97 10.93
CA GLY A 52 6.80 19.99 10.75
C GLY A 52 7.00 19.14 9.50
N TYR A 53 6.01 18.32 9.22
CA TYR A 53 5.99 17.39 8.10
C TYR A 53 4.75 17.66 7.26
N VAL A 54 4.91 17.75 5.95
CA VAL A 54 3.80 17.90 5.00
C VAL A 54 3.77 16.71 4.08
N ASN A 55 2.57 16.20 3.82
CA ASN A 55 2.35 15.25 2.75
C ASN A 55 2.25 16.02 1.41
N ASP A 56 3.23 15.84 0.54
CA ASP A 56 3.34 16.52 -0.76
C ASP A 56 2.16 16.22 -1.71
N ILE A 57 1.39 15.16 -1.45
CA ILE A 57 0.21 14.79 -2.24
C ILE A 57 -1.07 15.34 -1.63
N THR A 58 -1.30 15.12 -0.32
CA THR A 58 -2.57 15.52 0.32
C THR A 58 -2.56 16.98 0.77
N GLY A 59 -1.38 17.58 0.95
CA GLY A 59 -1.20 18.91 1.53
C GLY A 59 -1.43 18.92 3.05
N GLU A 60 -1.65 17.77 3.68
CA GLU A 60 -1.84 17.67 5.12
C GLU A 60 -0.52 17.89 5.84
N GLY A 61 -0.52 18.84 6.76
CA GLY A 61 0.59 19.12 7.67
C GLY A 61 0.41 18.40 9.01
N SER A 62 1.50 17.89 9.55
CA SER A 62 1.59 17.28 10.88
C SER A 62 2.82 17.82 11.60
N SER A 63 2.70 18.10 12.89
CA SER A 63 3.86 18.39 13.76
C SER A 63 4.67 17.13 14.07
N GLU A 64 4.04 15.96 14.01
CA GLU A 64 4.66 14.67 14.32
C GLU A 64 5.20 13.97 13.08
N HIS A 65 6.29 13.20 13.26
CA HIS A 65 6.84 12.37 12.19
C HIS A 65 5.83 11.28 11.77
N PRO A 66 5.58 11.06 10.47
CA PRO A 66 4.56 10.11 10.02
C PRO A 66 4.78 8.66 10.50
N ALA A 67 6.03 8.26 10.69
CA ALA A 67 6.38 6.94 11.21
C ALA A 67 6.29 6.84 12.74
N MET A 68 6.05 7.93 13.48
CA MET A 68 6.08 7.96 14.95
C MET A 68 5.23 6.85 15.57
N ARG A 69 3.99 6.70 15.12
CA ARG A 69 3.04 5.69 15.64
C ARG A 69 3.54 4.26 15.45
N PHE A 70 4.22 3.99 14.34
CA PHE A 70 4.77 2.66 14.08
C PHE A 70 5.86 2.30 15.09
N PHE A 71 6.80 3.22 15.33
CA PHE A 71 7.89 3.01 16.28
C PHE A 71 7.41 2.99 17.74
N ALA A 72 6.42 3.82 18.10
CA ALA A 72 5.78 3.76 19.41
C ALA A 72 5.17 2.36 19.69
N GLY A 73 4.47 1.78 18.72
CA GLY A 73 3.95 0.42 18.83
C GLY A 73 5.03 -0.66 18.87
N LEU A 74 6.19 -0.42 18.26
CA LEU A 74 7.33 -1.33 18.31
C LEU A 74 8.01 -1.33 19.69
N ILE A 75 8.14 -0.15 20.31
CA ILE A 75 8.65 0.00 21.67
C ILE A 75 7.79 -0.77 22.67
N GLU A 76 6.46 -0.60 22.59
CA GLU A 76 5.53 -1.26 23.50
C GLU A 76 5.61 -2.79 23.41
N LYS A 77 5.75 -3.32 22.20
CA LYS A 77 5.94 -4.76 21.98
C LYS A 77 7.24 -5.27 22.60
N GLU A 78 8.33 -4.52 22.47
CA GLU A 78 9.61 -4.94 23.02
C GLU A 78 9.61 -4.84 24.56
N ARG A 79 8.96 -3.82 25.14
CA ARG A 79 8.70 -3.73 26.58
C ARG A 79 7.91 -4.93 27.10
N ALA A 80 6.81 -5.30 26.43
CA ALA A 80 6.00 -6.45 26.81
C ALA A 80 6.79 -7.77 26.77
N LYS A 81 7.65 -7.94 25.76
CA LYS A 81 8.53 -9.10 25.63
C LYS A 81 9.53 -9.21 26.78
N GLN A 82 10.11 -8.09 27.24
CA GLN A 82 11.00 -8.10 28.40
C GLN A 82 10.26 -8.44 29.70
N GLN A 83 9.03 -7.96 29.86
CA GLN A 83 8.19 -8.34 31.01
C GLN A 83 7.88 -9.84 31.02
N GLU A 84 7.58 -10.44 29.86
CA GLU A 84 7.33 -11.87 29.74
C GLU A 84 8.58 -12.71 30.06
N VAL A 85 9.74 -12.31 29.55
CA VAL A 85 11.02 -12.96 29.85
C VAL A 85 11.35 -12.88 31.34
N HIS A 86 11.11 -11.73 31.97
CA HIS A 86 11.27 -11.55 33.40
C HIS A 86 10.32 -12.47 34.19
N LEU A 87 9.06 -12.56 33.76
CA LEU A 87 8.04 -13.41 34.40
C LEU A 87 8.39 -14.91 34.31
N MET A 88 8.80 -15.39 33.13
CA MET A 88 9.22 -16.79 32.92
C MET A 88 10.47 -17.16 33.71
N ARG A 89 11.37 -16.19 33.94
CA ARG A 89 12.57 -16.39 34.76
C ARG A 89 12.27 -16.43 36.26
N SER A 90 11.20 -15.77 36.71
CA SER A 90 10.72 -15.83 38.10
C SER A 90 9.91 -17.09 38.45
N THR A 91 9.24 -17.73 37.48
CA THR A 91 8.43 -18.95 37.73
C THR A 91 9.21 -20.26 37.70
N SER A 92 10.43 -20.26 37.17
CA SER A 92 11.30 -21.44 37.07
C SER A 92 12.29 -21.59 38.25
N GLY A 93 12.15 -20.77 39.31
CA GLY A 93 13.08 -20.69 40.43
C GLY A 93 12.59 -21.20 41.80
N VAL A 94 11.49 -21.96 41.89
CA VAL A 94 11.00 -22.49 43.19
C VAL A 94 10.95 -24.02 43.20
N SER A 95 12.11 -24.64 43.39
CA SER A 95 12.23 -25.96 44.00
C SER A 95 13.59 -26.11 44.71
N LYS A 96 13.63 -25.68 45.98
CA LYS A 96 14.59 -26.23 46.94
C LYS A 96 13.87 -26.49 48.26
N SER A 97 13.53 -27.75 48.48
CA SER A 97 13.30 -28.28 49.82
C SER A 97 14.65 -28.35 50.57
N PRO A 98 14.63 -28.22 51.91
CA PRO A 98 15.82 -28.09 52.73
C PRO A 98 16.26 -29.42 53.35
N MET A 99 17.56 -29.65 53.49
CA MET A 99 18.13 -30.30 54.70
C MET A 99 19.67 -30.18 54.75
N ASN A 100 20.14 -29.70 55.92
CA ASN A 100 21.24 -30.17 56.79
C ASN A 100 22.46 -30.87 56.17
N SER A 101 23.71 -30.70 56.62
CA SER A 101 24.29 -30.09 57.82
C SER A 101 25.83 -30.10 57.74
N LEU A 102 26.48 -29.08 58.32
CA LEU A 102 27.75 -29.05 59.08
C LEU A 102 28.90 -30.04 58.73
N SER A 103 30.09 -29.53 58.43
CA SER A 103 31.19 -29.34 59.43
C SER A 103 32.50 -28.79 58.81
N LEU A 104 33.28 -28.13 59.68
CA LEU A 104 34.63 -27.54 59.55
C LEU A 104 35.69 -28.53 58.99
N ASP A 105 36.89 -28.18 58.50
CA ASP A 105 37.88 -27.18 58.94
C ASP A 105 39.06 -27.10 57.91
N LYS A 106 39.73 -25.94 57.88
CA LYS A 106 41.19 -25.71 57.77
C LYS A 106 42.07 -25.98 56.51
N THR A 107 42.74 -24.87 56.12
CA THR A 107 44.20 -24.62 55.89
C THR A 107 44.92 -24.82 54.54
N SER A 108 45.80 -23.83 54.30
CA SER A 108 47.03 -23.72 53.46
C SER A 108 46.88 -23.65 51.93
N LEU A 109 47.28 -22.55 51.25
CA LEU A 109 48.63 -22.04 50.93
C LEU A 109 49.44 -22.96 50.00
N GLY A 110 49.79 -22.44 48.81
CA GLY A 110 50.68 -23.01 47.79
C GLY A 110 50.12 -22.69 46.39
N GLU A 111 50.51 -21.59 45.76
CA GLU A 111 51.65 -21.48 44.82
C GLU A 111 51.69 -22.55 43.72
N GLY A 112 51.64 -22.09 42.46
CA GLY A 112 52.24 -22.79 41.32
C GLY A 112 51.31 -23.04 40.13
N GLY A 113 51.77 -22.60 38.96
CA GLY A 113 51.50 -23.32 37.71
C GLY A 113 50.53 -22.65 36.74
N VAL A 114 51.04 -21.66 35.98
CA VAL A 114 50.47 -21.29 34.68
C VAL A 114 50.93 -22.36 33.68
N ASP A 115 50.02 -23.24 33.26
CA ASP A 115 50.28 -24.20 32.19
C ASP A 115 49.26 -23.99 31.06
N PHE A 116 49.76 -23.46 29.95
CA PHE A 116 49.02 -23.26 28.70
C PHE A 116 49.13 -24.54 27.86
N SER A 117 48.11 -25.38 27.92
CA SER A 117 47.90 -26.41 26.90
C SER A 117 46.92 -25.93 25.81
N PRO A 118 47.17 -26.21 24.52
CA PRO A 118 46.35 -25.70 23.42
C PRO A 118 45.09 -26.52 23.20
N ILE A 119 43.95 -25.83 23.05
CA ILE A 119 42.66 -26.42 22.68
C ILE A 119 42.71 -26.84 21.19
N PRO A 120 42.31 -28.08 20.83
CA PRO A 120 42.19 -28.51 19.43
C PRO A 120 40.96 -27.88 18.73
N PRO A 121 40.99 -27.70 17.39
CA PRO A 121 39.90 -27.05 16.66
C PRO A 121 38.63 -27.90 16.66
N ARG A 122 37.53 -27.35 17.20
CA ARG A 122 36.19 -27.93 17.07
C ARG A 122 35.67 -27.71 15.66
N SER A 123 35.37 -28.83 15.00
CA SER A 123 34.57 -28.96 13.79
C SER A 123 33.24 -28.20 13.93
N ILE A 124 32.96 -27.28 13.00
CA ILE A 124 31.69 -26.54 12.90
C ILE A 124 30.77 -27.34 11.97
N SER A 125 29.76 -28.00 12.54
CA SER A 125 28.58 -28.45 11.80
C SER A 125 27.64 -27.25 11.55
N PRO A 126 26.96 -27.16 10.40
CA PRO A 126 26.06 -26.06 10.08
C PRO A 126 24.78 -26.17 10.92
N GLN A 127 24.55 -25.24 11.85
CA GLN A 127 23.27 -25.12 12.54
C GLN A 127 22.35 -24.10 11.88
N THR A 128 21.22 -24.66 11.46
CA THR A 128 19.92 -24.14 11.06
C THR A 128 19.52 -22.81 11.71
N LEU A 129 19.08 -21.86 10.86
CA LEU A 129 18.37 -20.63 11.23
C LEU A 129 17.06 -20.94 11.98
N PRO A 130 16.71 -20.20 13.06
CA PRO A 130 15.39 -20.30 13.67
C PRO A 130 14.33 -19.52 12.89
N SER A 131 13.22 -20.21 12.64
CA SER A 131 11.96 -19.70 12.11
C SER A 131 11.25 -18.79 13.11
N LEU A 132 10.78 -17.63 12.64
CA LEU A 132 9.78 -16.81 13.35
C LEU A 132 8.51 -16.76 12.50
N VAL A 133 7.56 -17.63 12.85
CA VAL A 133 6.18 -17.64 12.36
C VAL A 133 5.28 -17.60 13.60
N GLU A 134 4.64 -16.46 13.85
CA GLU A 134 3.44 -16.35 14.70
C GLU A 134 2.30 -15.93 13.77
N SER A 135 1.58 -16.89 13.19
CA SER A 135 0.35 -17.50 13.68
C SER A 135 -0.90 -16.61 13.50
N ASN A 136 -1.33 -16.51 12.24
CA ASN A 136 -2.75 -16.39 11.92
C ASN A 136 -3.21 -17.77 11.43
N PRO A 137 -3.91 -18.58 12.25
CA PRO A 137 -4.12 -20.01 12.00
C PRO A 137 -4.99 -20.31 10.76
N SER A 138 -5.70 -19.33 10.23
CA SER A 138 -6.51 -19.46 9.01
C SER A 138 -5.70 -19.35 7.70
N LEU A 139 -4.52 -18.69 7.74
CA LEU A 139 -3.66 -18.52 6.56
C LEU A 139 -2.71 -19.71 6.37
N THR A 140 -2.30 -20.38 7.43
CA THR A 140 -1.29 -21.46 7.39
C THR A 140 -1.74 -22.73 6.67
N ASN A 141 -3.05 -22.89 6.45
CA ASN A 141 -3.66 -24.04 5.76
C ASN A 141 -4.25 -23.68 4.39
N GLN A 142 -3.79 -22.60 3.75
CA GLN A 142 -4.20 -22.26 2.39
C GLN A 142 -3.35 -23.00 1.36
N TRP A 143 -4.01 -23.81 0.54
CA TRP A 143 -3.43 -24.56 -0.56
C TRP A 143 -4.00 -24.05 -1.87
N MET A 144 -3.22 -24.11 -2.94
CA MET A 144 -3.65 -23.68 -4.27
C MET A 144 -3.52 -24.83 -5.26
N GLU A 145 -4.57 -25.04 -6.05
CA GLU A 145 -4.64 -26.08 -7.09
C GLU A 145 -4.00 -25.59 -8.38
N PHE A 146 -3.08 -26.40 -8.92
CA PHE A 146 -2.44 -26.22 -10.21
C PHE A 146 -2.80 -27.39 -11.11
N ASN A 147 -3.14 -27.09 -12.36
CA ASN A 147 -3.39 -28.07 -13.40
C ASN A 147 -2.18 -28.11 -14.34
N THR A 148 -1.55 -29.27 -14.49
CA THR A 148 -0.52 -29.54 -15.50
C THR A 148 -1.00 -30.64 -16.46
N GLU A 149 -0.25 -30.85 -17.54
CA GLU A 149 -0.51 -31.95 -18.49
C GLU A 149 -0.38 -33.34 -17.82
N GLU A 150 0.38 -33.41 -16.73
CA GLU A 150 0.66 -34.64 -15.95
C GLU A 150 -0.31 -34.85 -14.76
N GLY A 151 -1.23 -33.91 -14.51
CA GLY A 151 -2.24 -34.03 -13.47
C GLY A 151 -2.39 -32.78 -12.60
N LYS A 152 -2.97 -32.96 -11.41
CA LYS A 152 -3.21 -31.87 -10.46
C LYS A 152 -2.18 -31.91 -9.34
N TYR A 153 -1.69 -30.75 -8.93
CA TYR A 153 -0.89 -30.64 -7.72
C TYR A 153 -1.32 -29.44 -6.89
N TYR A 154 -1.07 -29.53 -5.58
CA TYR A 154 -1.45 -28.54 -4.59
C TYR A 154 -0.18 -27.98 -3.95
N HIS A 155 -0.07 -26.65 -3.91
CA HIS A 155 1.07 -25.97 -3.30
C HIS A 155 0.61 -25.12 -2.11
N ASN A 156 1.33 -25.21 -0.99
CA ASN A 156 1.17 -24.34 0.16
C ASN A 156 2.27 -23.28 0.14
N PHE A 157 1.90 -22.03 -0.10
CA PHE A 157 2.86 -20.93 -0.21
C PHE A 157 3.48 -20.50 1.12
N TYR A 158 2.85 -20.84 2.24
CA TYR A 158 3.37 -20.51 3.57
C TYR A 158 4.37 -21.54 4.08
N ARG A 159 4.17 -22.81 3.70
CA ARG A 159 5.05 -23.92 4.09
C ARG A 159 6.04 -24.32 3.00
N GLY A 160 5.88 -23.79 1.78
CA GLY A 160 6.72 -24.09 0.63
C GLY A 160 6.61 -25.53 0.11
N ASN A 161 5.62 -26.31 0.55
CA ASN A 161 5.48 -27.71 0.19
C ASN A 161 4.45 -27.93 -0.94
N THR A 162 4.64 -29.01 -1.69
CA THR A 162 3.75 -29.46 -2.77
C THR A 162 3.26 -30.87 -2.50
N THR A 163 2.00 -31.16 -2.84
CA THR A 163 1.44 -32.51 -2.80
C THR A 163 0.60 -32.77 -4.04
N ALA A 164 0.66 -33.98 -4.59
CA ALA A 164 -0.23 -34.40 -5.68
C ALA A 164 -1.62 -34.84 -5.16
N THR A 165 -1.75 -35.07 -3.85
CA THR A 165 -2.97 -35.63 -3.24
C THR A 165 -3.63 -34.60 -2.34
N LEU A 166 -4.93 -34.38 -2.56
CA LEU A 166 -5.78 -33.54 -1.71
C LEU A 166 -6.05 -34.25 -0.37
N THR A 167 -5.74 -33.60 0.73
CA THR A 167 -6.05 -34.08 2.09
C THR A 167 -7.22 -33.27 2.67
N PRO A 168 -8.08 -33.87 3.51
CA PRO A 168 -9.27 -33.20 4.06
C PRO A 168 -8.99 -31.96 4.92
N ALA A 169 -7.74 -31.75 5.35
CA ALA A 169 -7.31 -30.60 6.14
C ALA A 169 -6.85 -29.39 5.29
N MET A 170 -6.88 -29.50 3.96
CA MET A 170 -6.41 -28.46 3.03
C MET A 170 -7.56 -27.52 2.64
N ASN A 171 -7.43 -26.22 2.93
CA ASN A 171 -8.32 -25.20 2.36
C ASN A 171 -7.79 -24.81 0.98
N VAL A 172 -8.40 -25.36 -0.08
CA VAL A 172 -8.01 -25.08 -1.47
C VAL A 172 -8.76 -23.87 -2.01
N ILE A 173 -8.00 -22.82 -2.38
CA ILE A 173 -8.58 -21.65 -3.06
C ILE A 173 -8.60 -21.93 -4.56
N GLN A 174 -9.79 -22.01 -5.16
CA GLN A 174 -9.94 -22.15 -6.60
C GLN A 174 -9.66 -20.83 -7.33
N ALA A 175 -8.92 -20.92 -8.45
CA ALA A 175 -8.47 -19.79 -9.27
C ALA A 175 -9.54 -18.72 -9.68
N PRO A 176 -10.82 -19.03 -9.93
CA PRO A 176 -11.79 -18.01 -10.36
C PRO A 176 -12.29 -17.10 -9.22
N VAL A 177 -12.13 -17.47 -7.95
CA VAL A 177 -12.63 -16.67 -6.81
C VAL A 177 -11.71 -15.49 -6.48
N ALA A 178 -10.39 -15.66 -6.63
CA ALA A 178 -9.41 -14.61 -6.37
C ALA A 178 -9.48 -13.45 -7.41
N MET A 179 -9.80 -13.74 -8.67
CA MET A 179 -9.94 -12.71 -9.71
C MET A 179 -11.04 -11.68 -9.41
N LYS A 180 -12.19 -12.11 -8.86
CA LYS A 180 -13.31 -11.20 -8.54
C LYS A 180 -12.95 -10.19 -7.46
N LYS A 181 -12.07 -10.56 -6.52
CA LYS A 181 -11.64 -9.66 -5.43
C LYS A 181 -10.74 -8.52 -5.94
N ASN A 182 -9.92 -8.80 -6.95
CA ASN A 182 -8.95 -7.84 -7.50
C ASN A 182 -9.55 -6.87 -8.53
N GLN A 183 -10.55 -7.30 -9.32
CA GLN A 183 -11.29 -6.40 -10.21
C GLN A 183 -11.97 -5.26 -9.44
N ASN A 184 -12.45 -5.55 -8.23
CA ASN A 184 -13.09 -4.54 -7.38
C ASN A 184 -12.12 -3.45 -6.90
N LEU A 185 -10.81 -3.73 -6.78
CA LEU A 185 -9.83 -2.75 -6.30
C LEU A 185 -9.49 -1.69 -7.35
N LEU A 186 -9.42 -2.07 -8.63
CA LEU A 186 -9.12 -1.15 -9.73
C LEU A 186 -10.31 -0.23 -10.07
N ARG A 187 -11.52 -0.67 -9.73
CA ARG A 187 -12.77 0.08 -9.91
C ARG A 187 -13.28 0.69 -8.60
N ALA A 188 -12.52 0.58 -7.51
CA ALA A 188 -12.88 1.15 -6.22
C ALA A 188 -12.89 2.67 -6.31
N LYS A 189 -13.83 3.27 -5.58
CA LYS A 189 -13.87 4.72 -5.37
C LYS A 189 -12.72 5.11 -4.45
N SER A 190 -11.96 6.13 -4.85
CA SER A 190 -10.89 6.70 -4.04
C SER A 190 -11.47 7.49 -2.87
N ASP A 191 -10.82 7.47 -1.71
CA ASP A 191 -11.26 8.24 -0.53
C ASP A 191 -11.27 9.76 -0.79
N PHE A 192 -10.41 10.21 -1.71
CA PHE A 192 -10.32 11.61 -2.13
C PHE A 192 -11.27 11.96 -3.29
N MET A 193 -12.15 11.03 -3.70
CA MET A 193 -13.11 11.30 -4.76
C MET A 193 -14.16 12.31 -4.31
N PRO A 194 -14.31 13.45 -4.99
CA PRO A 194 -15.36 14.41 -4.69
C PRO A 194 -16.73 13.75 -4.86
N ARG A 195 -17.66 14.05 -3.95
CA ARG A 195 -19.03 13.59 -4.07
C ARG A 195 -19.64 14.00 -5.42
N LEU A 196 -19.43 15.25 -5.82
CA LEU A 196 -19.94 15.82 -7.05
C LEU A 196 -18.79 16.05 -8.03
N LEU A 197 -18.80 15.35 -9.15
CA LEU A 197 -17.90 15.66 -10.26
C LEU A 197 -18.55 16.73 -11.13
N ARG A 198 -17.87 17.87 -11.31
CA ARG A 198 -18.42 19.02 -12.01
C ARG A 198 -17.61 19.31 -13.26
N PHE A 199 -18.30 19.43 -14.38
CA PHE A 199 -17.74 19.74 -15.68
C PHE A 199 -18.51 20.88 -16.33
N ARG A 200 -17.84 21.64 -17.18
CA ARG A 200 -18.45 22.67 -18.02
C ARG A 200 -18.35 22.23 -19.47
N SER A 201 -19.41 22.53 -20.21
CA SER A 201 -19.48 22.38 -21.65
C SER A 201 -20.12 23.63 -22.23
N TRP A 202 -19.67 24.04 -23.41
CA TRP A 202 -20.28 25.16 -24.11
C TRP A 202 -20.35 24.90 -25.61
N TRP A 203 -21.35 25.49 -26.26
CA TRP A 203 -21.50 25.47 -27.71
C TRP A 203 -21.99 26.83 -28.20
N GLN A 204 -21.91 27.06 -29.51
CA GLN A 204 -22.40 28.27 -30.14
C GLN A 204 -23.66 27.94 -30.93
N GLU A 205 -24.73 28.70 -30.71
CA GLU A 205 -25.95 28.67 -31.51
C GLU A 205 -26.09 29.96 -32.30
N THR A 206 -26.47 29.83 -33.57
CA THR A 206 -26.78 30.99 -34.42
C THR A 206 -28.24 31.37 -34.20
N LYS A 207 -28.50 32.61 -33.76
CA LYS A 207 -29.87 33.13 -33.63
C LYS A 207 -30.44 33.37 -35.02
N SER A 208 -31.46 32.59 -35.38
CA SER A 208 -32.10 32.63 -36.70
C SER A 208 -32.74 33.97 -37.06
N PHE A 209 -33.06 34.82 -36.07
CA PHE A 209 -33.85 36.05 -36.29
C PHE A 209 -33.03 37.35 -36.26
N GLU A 210 -31.92 37.41 -35.51
CA GLU A 210 -31.09 38.62 -35.36
C GLU A 210 -29.66 38.49 -35.91
N GLY A 211 -29.27 37.33 -36.46
CA GLY A 211 -27.94 37.13 -37.02
C GLY A 211 -26.80 37.13 -35.98
N GLY A 212 -27.13 36.95 -34.70
CA GLY A 212 -26.17 36.87 -33.60
C GLY A 212 -25.68 35.45 -33.32
N ILE A 213 -24.45 35.31 -32.82
CA ILE A 213 -23.92 34.06 -32.26
C ILE A 213 -24.10 34.14 -30.75
N GLU A 214 -24.88 33.22 -30.18
CA GLU A 214 -25.01 33.07 -28.74
C GLU A 214 -24.18 31.88 -28.27
N ARG A 215 -23.34 32.11 -27.26
CA ARG A 215 -22.67 31.02 -26.58
C ARG A 215 -23.62 30.49 -25.54
N ASN A 216 -23.91 29.19 -25.57
CA ASN A 216 -24.62 28.46 -24.54
C ASN A 216 -23.61 27.72 -23.68
N GLU A 217 -23.75 27.82 -22.36
CA GLU A 217 -22.87 27.17 -21.38
C GLU A 217 -23.71 26.41 -20.36
N ILE A 218 -23.30 25.17 -20.11
CA ILE A 218 -23.92 24.30 -19.13
C ILE A 218 -22.88 23.76 -18.17
N GLU A 219 -23.31 23.54 -16.95
CA GLU A 219 -22.60 22.77 -15.94
C GLU A 219 -23.22 21.38 -15.83
N ILE A 220 -22.37 20.37 -15.92
CA ILE A 220 -22.71 18.95 -15.82
C ILE A 220 -22.19 18.48 -14.46
N ILE A 221 -23.09 17.95 -13.65
CA ILE A 221 -22.84 17.55 -12.26
C ILE A 221 -23.18 16.08 -12.13
N PHE A 222 -22.19 15.24 -11.81
CA PHE A 222 -22.39 13.81 -11.56
C PHE A 222 -22.26 13.52 -10.07
N ASP A 223 -23.32 13.01 -9.43
CA ASP A 223 -23.25 12.54 -8.04
C ASP A 223 -22.70 11.12 -8.02
N THR A 224 -21.51 10.98 -7.46
CA THR A 224 -20.81 9.70 -7.40
C THR A 224 -21.44 8.71 -6.44
N LEU A 225 -22.33 9.11 -5.53
CA LEU A 225 -23.03 8.20 -4.62
C LEU A 225 -24.23 7.55 -5.29
N THR A 226 -25.06 8.36 -5.96
CA THR A 226 -26.30 7.90 -6.61
C THR A 226 -26.09 7.52 -8.07
N ASN A 227 -24.96 7.89 -8.66
CA ASN A 227 -24.69 7.85 -10.11
C ASN A 227 -25.70 8.66 -10.94
N GLU A 228 -26.31 9.68 -10.34
CA GLU A 228 -27.22 10.58 -11.04
C GLU A 228 -26.44 11.69 -11.75
N LEU A 229 -26.86 11.99 -12.98
CA LEU A 229 -26.34 13.10 -13.76
C LEU A 229 -27.34 14.26 -13.75
N LYS A 230 -26.88 15.43 -13.33
CA LYS A 230 -27.66 16.68 -13.32
C LYS A 230 -27.01 17.73 -14.21
N ILE A 231 -27.83 18.61 -14.78
CA ILE A 231 -27.36 19.68 -15.65
C ILE A 231 -27.96 20.99 -15.21
N LYS A 232 -27.13 22.02 -15.23
CA LYS A 232 -27.48 23.38 -14.87
C LYS A 232 -27.08 24.33 -15.98
N SER A 233 -28.02 25.13 -16.49
CA SER A 233 -27.71 26.19 -17.44
C SER A 233 -27.01 27.36 -16.72
N ILE A 234 -25.96 27.90 -17.31
CA ILE A 234 -25.20 29.03 -16.75
C ILE A 234 -25.70 30.38 -17.33
N ASN A 235 -26.41 30.37 -18.46
CA ASN A 235 -26.64 31.57 -19.27
C ASN A 235 -27.97 32.31 -19.07
N GLY A 236 -28.66 32.11 -17.93
CA GLY A 236 -29.95 32.76 -17.66
C GLY A 236 -29.95 33.63 -16.42
N LEU A 237 -30.56 34.82 -16.51
CA LEU A 237 -30.90 35.72 -15.40
C LEU A 237 -31.91 35.10 -14.40
N ASP A 238 -32.42 33.91 -14.72
CA ASP A 238 -33.49 33.25 -14.00
C ASP A 238 -32.96 31.96 -13.36
N THR A 239 -33.29 31.80 -12.08
CA THR A 239 -32.93 30.70 -11.17
C THR A 239 -32.54 29.42 -11.90
N ALA A 240 -31.22 29.16 -11.96
CA ALA A 240 -30.62 28.06 -12.68
C ALA A 240 -31.21 26.70 -12.26
N SER A 241 -32.19 26.24 -13.03
CA SER A 241 -32.93 25.01 -12.77
C SER A 241 -32.01 23.82 -13.04
N GLU A 242 -31.94 22.90 -12.08
CA GLU A 242 -31.20 21.65 -12.23
C GLU A 242 -32.10 20.61 -12.90
N TYR A 243 -31.63 20.05 -14.01
CA TYR A 243 -32.33 19.00 -14.75
C TYR A 243 -31.66 17.65 -14.49
N SER A 244 -32.42 16.69 -13.97
CA SER A 244 -31.98 15.29 -13.90
C SER A 244 -31.96 14.68 -15.30
N CYS A 245 -30.91 13.94 -15.61
CA CYS A 245 -30.79 13.19 -16.85
C CYS A 245 -30.99 11.70 -16.56
N ASP A 246 -32.14 11.18 -16.97
CA ASP A 246 -32.52 9.79 -16.69
C ASP A 246 -32.01 8.81 -17.78
N ASN A 247 -31.63 9.32 -18.96
CA ASN A 247 -31.18 8.52 -20.12
C ASN A 247 -29.68 8.20 -20.09
N VAL A 248 -29.13 7.97 -18.91
CA VAL A 248 -27.68 7.96 -18.67
C VAL A 248 -27.26 6.58 -18.16
N ASP A 249 -27.66 5.53 -18.88
CA ASP A 249 -27.44 4.15 -18.48
C ASP A 249 -25.95 3.77 -18.53
N ASN A 250 -25.46 3.12 -17.47
CA ASN A 250 -24.11 2.56 -17.32
C ASN A 250 -22.94 3.57 -17.30
N LEU A 251 -23.24 4.85 -17.14
CA LEU A 251 -22.23 5.87 -16.90
C LEU A 251 -21.73 5.78 -15.46
N THR A 252 -20.41 5.79 -15.34
CA THR A 252 -19.70 5.71 -14.07
C THR A 252 -18.70 6.85 -13.99
N PHE A 253 -18.18 7.13 -12.80
CA PHE A 253 -17.13 8.14 -12.61
C PHE A 253 -15.89 7.94 -13.51
N LEU A 254 -15.64 6.71 -14.01
CA LEU A 254 -14.51 6.38 -14.87
C LEU A 254 -14.63 6.96 -16.30
N ASP A 255 -15.84 7.35 -16.71
CA ASP A 255 -16.15 7.91 -18.03
C ASP A 255 -15.93 9.41 -18.12
N PHE A 256 -15.86 10.07 -16.96
CA PHE A 256 -15.79 11.51 -16.89
C PHE A 256 -14.33 11.96 -16.97
N HIS A 257 -13.99 12.67 -18.04
CA HIS A 257 -12.72 13.37 -18.20
C HIS A 257 -12.88 14.56 -19.15
N VAL A 258 -11.96 15.51 -19.11
CA VAL A 258 -11.92 16.58 -20.12
C VAL A 258 -11.72 15.95 -21.50
N ASP A 259 -12.44 16.45 -22.49
CA ASP A 259 -12.60 15.93 -23.85
C ASP A 259 -13.44 14.66 -23.98
N ALA A 260 -14.06 14.16 -22.90
CA ALA A 260 -15.03 13.07 -23.00
C ALA A 260 -16.30 13.55 -23.72
N VAL A 261 -16.87 12.70 -24.59
CA VAL A 261 -18.14 12.98 -25.26
C VAL A 261 -19.22 12.14 -24.60
N LEU A 262 -20.17 12.81 -23.94
CA LEU A 262 -21.32 12.18 -23.29
C LEU A 262 -22.58 12.42 -24.11
N ASN A 263 -23.44 11.41 -24.22
CA ASN A 263 -24.76 11.60 -24.82
C ASN A 263 -25.74 12.10 -23.76
N ILE A 264 -26.09 13.37 -23.85
CA ILE A 264 -26.92 14.06 -22.87
C ILE A 264 -28.22 14.50 -23.57
N MET A 265 -29.36 14.02 -23.09
CA MET A 265 -30.67 14.32 -23.69
C MET A 265 -30.72 14.10 -25.22
N GLY A 266 -30.01 13.06 -25.69
CA GLY A 266 -29.91 12.72 -27.11
C GLY A 266 -28.92 13.57 -27.92
N ARG A 267 -28.11 14.42 -27.27
CA ARG A 267 -27.08 15.23 -27.91
C ARG A 267 -25.67 14.84 -27.43
N PRO A 268 -24.73 14.59 -28.36
CA PRO A 268 -23.32 14.41 -27.99
C PRO A 268 -22.77 15.72 -27.46
N THR A 269 -22.32 15.70 -26.21
CA THR A 269 -21.86 16.86 -25.45
C THR A 269 -20.43 16.60 -24.98
N THR A 270 -19.51 17.47 -25.37
CA THR A 270 -18.09 17.33 -25.01
C THR A 270 -17.82 18.02 -23.67
N LEU A 271 -17.21 17.32 -22.72
CA LEU A 271 -16.77 17.89 -21.46
C LEU A 271 -15.53 18.76 -21.71
N MET A 272 -15.67 20.08 -21.65
CA MET A 272 -14.60 20.98 -22.08
C MET A 272 -13.69 21.41 -20.93
N GLN A 273 -14.24 21.46 -19.71
CA GLN A 273 -13.47 21.86 -18.53
C GLN A 273 -14.00 21.14 -17.30
N ALA A 274 -13.10 20.72 -16.40
CA ALA A 274 -13.45 20.20 -15.09
C ALA A 274 -13.33 21.29 -14.02
N ALA A 275 -14.14 21.20 -12.96
CA ALA A 275 -13.92 21.98 -11.75
C ALA A 275 -12.57 21.62 -11.10
N LEU A 276 -11.99 22.54 -10.34
CA LEU A 276 -10.64 22.36 -9.78
C LEU A 276 -10.52 21.09 -8.92
N GLU A 277 -11.50 20.83 -8.06
CA GLU A 277 -11.54 19.65 -7.20
C GLU A 277 -11.62 18.36 -8.02
N THR A 278 -12.53 18.32 -9.00
CA THR A 278 -12.69 17.20 -9.94
C THR A 278 -11.41 16.94 -10.72
N GLN A 279 -10.76 17.99 -11.22
CA GLN A 279 -9.51 17.89 -11.99
C GLN A 279 -8.36 17.37 -11.12
N ARG A 280 -8.22 17.88 -9.88
CA ARG A 280 -7.17 17.43 -8.95
C ARG A 280 -7.30 15.95 -8.62
N TRP A 281 -8.50 15.52 -8.23
CA TRP A 281 -8.78 14.11 -7.99
C TRP A 281 -8.47 13.25 -9.23
N TYR A 282 -8.94 13.70 -10.39
CA TYR A 282 -8.72 13.00 -11.64
C TYR A 282 -7.23 12.79 -11.94
N ASP A 283 -6.42 13.84 -11.83
CA ASP A 283 -4.97 13.76 -12.09
C ASP A 283 -4.25 12.85 -11.09
N ILE A 284 -4.66 12.85 -9.82
CA ILE A 284 -4.13 11.94 -8.78
C ILE A 284 -4.45 10.49 -9.16
N GLU A 285 -5.71 10.19 -9.46
CA GLU A 285 -6.17 8.84 -9.77
C GLU A 285 -5.53 8.32 -11.06
N PHE A 286 -5.44 9.18 -12.08
CA PHE A 286 -4.77 8.86 -13.33
C PHE A 286 -3.29 8.51 -13.12
N LYS A 287 -2.59 9.27 -12.26
CA LYS A 287 -1.18 9.01 -11.92
C LYS A 287 -1.02 7.71 -11.13
N LYS A 288 -1.94 7.42 -10.19
CA LYS A 288 -1.98 6.17 -9.41
C LYS A 288 -2.12 4.95 -10.33
N LEU A 289 -3.16 4.93 -11.17
CA LEU A 289 -3.41 3.84 -12.12
C LEU A 289 -2.28 3.69 -13.15
N THR A 290 -1.67 4.79 -13.58
CA THR A 290 -0.51 4.74 -14.47
C THR A 290 0.67 4.01 -13.83
N LYS A 291 0.98 4.28 -12.56
CA LYS A 291 2.03 3.57 -11.81
C LYS A 291 1.72 2.07 -11.70
N VAL A 292 0.47 1.72 -11.38
CA VAL A 292 0.01 0.31 -11.29
C VAL A 292 0.21 -0.40 -12.62
N ARG A 293 -0.29 0.19 -13.72
CA ARG A 293 -0.13 -0.33 -15.08
C ARG A 293 1.33 -0.58 -15.43
N ASP A 294 2.19 0.42 -15.18
CA ASP A 294 3.59 0.34 -15.55
C ASP A 294 4.34 -0.70 -14.72
N ARG A 295 3.99 -0.84 -13.43
CA ARG A 295 4.53 -1.89 -12.57
C ARG A 295 4.10 -3.30 -13.02
N LEU A 296 2.82 -3.49 -13.32
CA LEU A 296 2.30 -4.76 -13.85
C LEU A 296 3.03 -5.14 -15.16
N ARG A 297 3.23 -4.18 -16.06
CA ARG A 297 3.96 -4.40 -17.32
C ARG A 297 5.42 -4.77 -17.11
N VAL A 298 6.10 -4.11 -16.17
CA VAL A 298 7.49 -4.46 -15.81
C VAL A 298 7.56 -5.89 -15.27
N GLU A 299 6.60 -6.28 -14.44
CA GLU A 299 6.57 -7.63 -13.88
C GLU A 299 6.27 -8.69 -14.96
N ILE A 300 5.33 -8.44 -15.87
CA ILE A 300 5.05 -9.33 -17.01
C ILE A 300 6.31 -9.56 -17.86
N ARG A 301 7.09 -8.51 -18.13
CA ARG A 301 8.30 -8.62 -18.95
C ARG A 301 9.36 -9.54 -18.37
N LYS A 302 9.38 -9.78 -17.05
CA LYS A 302 10.32 -10.72 -16.42
C LYS A 302 10.04 -12.17 -16.82
N TYR A 303 8.80 -12.49 -17.16
CA TYR A 303 8.33 -13.86 -17.38
C TYR A 303 7.98 -14.15 -18.84
N ASP A 304 7.65 -13.11 -19.62
CA ASP A 304 7.37 -13.24 -21.04
C ASP A 304 8.66 -13.07 -21.86
N ILE A 305 9.32 -14.19 -22.19
CA ILE A 305 10.56 -14.25 -22.97
C ILE A 305 10.39 -13.60 -24.36
N LYS A 306 9.19 -13.68 -24.96
CA LYS A 306 8.87 -13.01 -26.23
C LYS A 306 8.76 -11.50 -26.04
N ALA A 307 8.20 -11.03 -24.93
CA ALA A 307 8.16 -9.60 -24.60
C ALA A 307 9.53 -9.02 -24.20
N ALA A 308 10.39 -9.80 -23.54
CA ALA A 308 11.74 -9.37 -23.11
C ALA A 308 12.66 -9.05 -24.30
N THR A 309 12.46 -9.72 -25.44
CA THR A 309 13.24 -9.51 -26.67
C THR A 309 12.71 -8.33 -27.50
N SER A 310 11.45 -7.92 -27.28
CA SER A 310 10.87 -6.76 -27.93
C SER A 310 11.32 -5.46 -27.25
N ARG A 311 11.93 -4.56 -28.03
CA ARG A 311 12.26 -3.20 -27.57
C ARG A 311 10.99 -2.57 -26.98
N PRO A 312 11.06 -1.92 -25.80
CA PRO A 312 9.88 -1.25 -25.24
C PRO A 312 9.30 -0.33 -26.32
N PRO A 313 7.97 -0.37 -26.57
CA PRO A 313 7.38 0.59 -27.47
C PRO A 313 7.80 1.98 -26.98
N ALA A 314 8.38 2.77 -27.90
CA ALA A 314 8.79 4.13 -27.60
C ALA A 314 7.65 4.83 -26.86
N SER A 315 7.97 5.60 -25.82
CA SER A 315 6.98 6.45 -25.16
C SER A 315 6.16 7.13 -26.25
N PRO A 316 4.84 6.90 -26.30
CA PRO A 316 4.06 7.38 -27.42
C PRO A 316 4.31 8.86 -27.58
N THR A 317 4.69 9.19 -28.80
CA THR A 317 4.94 10.52 -29.33
C THR A 317 3.84 11.46 -28.87
N LYS A 318 4.21 12.72 -28.62
CA LYS A 318 3.39 13.85 -28.10
C LYS A 318 2.11 14.16 -28.92
N GLY A 319 1.24 13.18 -29.16
CA GLY A 319 -0.17 13.38 -29.44
C GLY A 319 -0.90 13.28 -28.11
N SER A 320 -1.79 14.23 -27.83
CA SER A 320 -2.58 14.28 -26.60
C SER A 320 -3.21 12.92 -26.34
N LYS A 321 -2.62 12.16 -25.42
CA LYS A 321 -3.20 10.89 -24.99
C LYS A 321 -4.44 11.27 -24.21
N VAL A 322 -5.60 10.87 -24.73
CA VAL A 322 -6.86 10.93 -24.01
C VAL A 322 -6.60 10.35 -22.62
N LYS A 323 -6.65 11.22 -21.61
CA LYS A 323 -6.57 10.81 -20.22
C LYS A 323 -7.95 10.23 -19.92
N SER A 324 -8.13 8.92 -20.05
CA SER A 324 -9.37 8.24 -19.69
C SER A 324 -9.06 7.23 -18.58
N LEU A 325 -9.76 7.36 -17.44
CA LEU A 325 -9.61 6.43 -16.32
C LEU A 325 -10.16 5.06 -16.70
N ARG A 326 -11.31 4.98 -17.37
CA ARG A 326 -11.86 3.71 -17.88
C ARG A 326 -10.82 2.95 -18.72
N TYR A 327 -10.21 3.63 -19.69
CA TYR A 327 -9.17 3.01 -20.51
C TYR A 327 -7.97 2.53 -19.67
N LEU A 328 -7.50 3.32 -18.70
CA LEU A 328 -6.40 2.91 -17.82
C LEU A 328 -6.76 1.71 -16.95
N VAL A 329 -7.98 1.67 -16.41
CA VAL A 329 -8.48 0.55 -15.61
C VAL A 329 -8.51 -0.72 -16.46
N GLU A 330 -9.08 -0.67 -17.66
CA GLU A 330 -9.11 -1.80 -18.59
C GLU A 330 -7.70 -2.29 -18.96
N GLN A 331 -6.75 -1.38 -19.16
CA GLN A 331 -5.35 -1.73 -19.39
C GLN A 331 -4.69 -2.40 -18.18
N CYS A 332 -5.01 -1.94 -16.96
CA CYS A 332 -4.56 -2.56 -15.73
C CYS A 332 -5.17 -3.95 -15.56
N GLU A 333 -6.48 -4.10 -15.78
CA GLU A 333 -7.19 -5.38 -15.71
C GLU A 333 -6.60 -6.39 -16.69
N HIS A 334 -6.40 -5.99 -17.95
CA HIS A 334 -5.78 -6.85 -18.96
C HIS A 334 -4.36 -7.28 -18.56
N SER A 335 -3.54 -6.34 -18.06
CA SER A 335 -2.18 -6.63 -17.60
C SER A 335 -2.18 -7.52 -16.35
N ALA A 336 -3.12 -7.31 -15.43
CA ALA A 336 -3.29 -8.11 -14.24
C ALA A 336 -3.72 -9.54 -14.60
N THR A 337 -4.67 -9.73 -15.52
CA THR A 337 -5.07 -11.06 -16.01
C THR A 337 -3.90 -11.79 -16.67
N LYS A 338 -3.11 -11.10 -17.51
CA LYS A 338 -1.93 -11.69 -18.14
C LYS A 338 -0.87 -12.07 -17.12
N LEU A 339 -0.58 -11.20 -16.15
CA LEU A 339 0.38 -11.50 -15.09
C LEU A 339 -0.13 -12.61 -14.17
N TYR A 340 -1.42 -12.68 -13.91
CA TYR A 340 -2.02 -13.70 -13.05
C TYR A 340 -1.83 -15.10 -13.61
N GLN A 341 -1.94 -15.27 -14.93
CA GLN A 341 -1.64 -16.53 -15.62
C GLN A 341 -0.18 -16.98 -15.45
N LEU A 342 0.75 -16.04 -15.26
CA LEU A 342 2.18 -16.32 -15.10
C LEU A 342 2.57 -16.46 -13.62
N ARG A 343 2.10 -15.55 -12.76
CA ARG A 343 2.42 -15.46 -11.33
C ARG A 343 1.34 -14.70 -10.55
N PRO A 344 0.36 -15.39 -9.94
CA PRO A 344 -0.78 -14.76 -9.26
C PRO A 344 -0.36 -13.91 -8.04
N VAL A 345 0.59 -14.38 -7.23
CA VAL A 345 1.06 -13.67 -6.02
C VAL A 345 1.66 -12.29 -6.36
N ALA A 346 2.32 -12.15 -7.51
CA ALA A 346 2.91 -10.89 -7.91
C ALA A 346 1.85 -9.84 -8.28
N VAL A 347 0.68 -10.27 -8.79
CA VAL A 347 -0.46 -9.38 -9.03
C VAL A 347 -0.96 -8.82 -7.71
N ASP A 348 -1.20 -9.68 -6.73
CA ASP A 348 -1.73 -9.28 -5.42
C ASP A 348 -0.77 -8.33 -4.70
N MET A 349 0.54 -8.59 -4.75
CA MET A 349 1.55 -7.69 -4.17
C MET A 349 1.54 -6.31 -4.85
N VAL A 350 1.42 -6.26 -6.18
CA VAL A 350 1.41 -4.98 -6.92
C VAL A 350 0.12 -4.20 -6.68
N LEU A 351 -1.02 -4.88 -6.66
CA LEU A 351 -2.32 -4.25 -6.42
C LEU A 351 -2.44 -3.79 -4.97
N GLN A 352 -2.04 -4.61 -3.99
CA GLN A 352 -2.05 -4.18 -2.58
C GLN A 352 -1.09 -3.02 -2.36
N ALA A 353 0.18 -3.12 -2.75
CA ALA A 353 1.17 -2.09 -2.44
C ALA A 353 0.89 -0.70 -3.07
N LEU A 354 0.03 -0.63 -4.09
CA LEU A 354 -0.25 0.60 -4.83
C LEU A 354 -1.70 1.07 -4.76
N LEU A 355 -2.62 0.22 -4.29
CA LEU A 355 -4.04 0.55 -4.15
C LEU A 355 -4.54 0.55 -2.70
N SER A 356 -3.82 -0.08 -1.75
CA SER A 356 -4.00 0.17 -0.31
C SER A 356 -3.41 1.52 0.07
#